data_AF-A0AAU0QHF8-F1
#
_entry.id   AF-A0AAU0QHF8-F1
#
_cell.length_a   1.000
_cell.length_b   1.000
_cell.length_c   1.000
_cell.angle_alpha   90.00
_cell.angle_beta   90.00
_cell.angle_gamma   90.00
#
_symmetry.space_group_name_H-M   'P 1'
#
loop_
_entity.id
_entity.type
_entity.pdbx_description
1 polymer ?
#
loop_
_entity_poly.entity_id
_entity_poly.type
_entity_poly.pdbx_seq_one_letter_code
_entity_poly.pdbx_strand_id
1 'polypeptide(L)'
;MQIKESWVSPERFAEYKAATGGDITMASKLYEWNAAASASLFELIHHFEVLLRNKIISQLNHSTPSQSLLPGTPWTQEADSIQEVAARIKKRGKVPTPGRIYSGLTFGFWQSLFENKYEELWRHSLQYVFPNSKADRSTIAEYLASIGYVRNRIAHHGSTLEIDLQVEAQKIIRLVGWMDKDAETWMKSIQQKVISATNERPVTPLRNVAIIPDPKAWDLYINRKQNACIVKAGRSIRNVDYLAFYANHSIQAIITKIEHRFDAIDWNGANAKKLNKSSSSIDKDIAKIIQASKANGWNDPVYQVFLLSSPKDENTITLPAPIPHPKRGRGSAFAKQPRYHTLASLQSARDTTDLESPPHNRRATP
;
A
#
# COMPACT_ATOMS: atom_id res chain seq x y z
N MET A 1 -22.97 2.48 -22.35
CA MET A 1 -23.47 3.86 -22.23
C MET A 1 -22.25 4.76 -21.99
N GLN A 2 -22.21 5.98 -22.54
CA GLN A 2 -21.07 6.88 -22.38
C GLN A 2 -21.42 7.94 -21.34
N ILE A 3 -20.50 8.24 -20.41
CA ILE A 3 -20.69 9.30 -19.44
C ILE A 3 -20.65 10.64 -20.19
N LYS A 4 -21.64 11.49 -19.93
CA LYS A 4 -21.61 12.87 -20.43
C LYS A 4 -20.69 13.71 -19.56
N GLU A 5 -19.84 14.54 -20.17
CA GLU A 5 -18.96 15.45 -19.43
C GLU A 5 -19.73 16.43 -18.53
N SER A 6 -21.03 16.65 -18.76
CA SER A 6 -21.87 17.45 -17.85
C SER A 6 -22.20 16.75 -16.53
N TRP A 7 -21.96 15.45 -16.40
CA TRP A 7 -22.25 14.68 -15.18
C TRP A 7 -21.05 14.59 -14.22
N VAL A 8 -19.84 14.83 -14.72
CA VAL A 8 -18.59 14.74 -13.96
C VAL A 8 -17.74 15.96 -14.32
N SER A 9 -17.28 16.71 -13.32
CA SER A 9 -16.54 17.95 -13.60
C SER A 9 -15.33 17.68 -14.52
N PRO A 10 -14.96 18.62 -15.41
CA PRO A 10 -13.83 18.44 -16.31
C PRO A 10 -12.53 18.07 -15.60
N GLU A 11 -12.30 18.62 -14.40
CA GLU A 11 -11.11 18.36 -13.58
C GLU A 11 -11.09 16.92 -13.06
N ARG A 12 -12.25 16.38 -12.63
CA ARG A 12 -12.37 14.98 -12.21
C ARG A 12 -12.22 14.02 -13.38
N PHE A 13 -12.71 14.40 -14.56
CA PHE A 13 -12.64 13.53 -15.74
C PHE A 13 -11.28 13.60 -16.46
N ALA A 14 -10.50 14.67 -16.24
CA ALA A 14 -9.23 14.92 -16.92
C ALA A 14 -8.21 13.78 -16.77
N GLU A 15 -8.10 13.18 -15.59
CA GLU A 15 -7.16 12.08 -15.35
C GLU A 15 -7.52 10.80 -16.12
N TYR A 16 -8.82 10.54 -16.31
CA TYR A 16 -9.31 9.42 -17.10
C TYR A 16 -9.04 9.66 -18.58
N LYS A 17 -9.32 10.87 -19.09
CA LYS A 17 -8.97 11.27 -20.47
C LYS A 17 -7.48 11.16 -20.74
N ALA A 18 -6.65 11.61 -19.79
CA ALA A 18 -5.19 11.50 -19.92
C ALA A 18 -4.74 10.03 -19.95
N ALA A 19 -5.32 9.17 -19.10
CA ALA A 19 -4.99 7.75 -19.07
C ALA A 19 -5.40 6.98 -20.34
N THR A 20 -6.36 7.50 -21.10
CA THR A 20 -6.87 6.88 -22.33
C THR A 20 -6.43 7.59 -23.62
N GLY A 21 -5.46 8.52 -23.53
CA GLY A 21 -4.98 9.26 -24.70
C GLY A 21 -6.06 10.13 -25.36
N GLY A 22 -7.07 10.56 -24.61
CA GLY A 22 -8.18 11.38 -25.10
C GLY A 22 -9.40 10.58 -25.59
N ASP A 23 -9.36 9.26 -25.63
CA ASP A 23 -10.54 8.44 -25.97
C ASP A 23 -11.59 8.56 -24.86
N ILE A 24 -12.68 9.29 -25.15
CA ILE A 24 -13.77 9.57 -24.21
C ILE A 24 -14.57 8.31 -23.87
N THR A 25 -14.71 7.37 -24.81
CA THR A 25 -15.44 6.12 -24.57
C THR A 25 -14.68 5.27 -23.57
N MET A 26 -13.37 5.13 -23.77
CA MET A 26 -12.50 4.41 -22.83
C MET A 26 -12.37 5.15 -21.50
N ALA A 27 -12.30 6.49 -21.51
CA ALA A 27 -12.27 7.28 -20.27
C ALA A 27 -13.54 7.08 -19.44
N SER A 28 -14.70 7.00 -20.09
CA SER A 28 -15.99 6.72 -19.43
C SER A 28 -15.97 5.33 -18.78
N LYS A 29 -15.55 4.30 -19.53
CA LYS A 29 -15.42 2.93 -18.99
C LYS A 29 -14.44 2.88 -17.82
N LEU A 30 -13.32 3.60 -17.89
CA LEU A 30 -12.32 3.64 -16.83
C LEU A 30 -12.84 4.35 -15.57
N TYR A 31 -13.67 5.39 -15.73
CA TYR A 31 -14.35 6.05 -14.62
C TYR A 31 -15.35 5.12 -13.92
N GLU A 32 -16.19 4.42 -14.69
CA GLU A 32 -17.14 3.43 -14.15
C GLU A 32 -16.41 2.28 -13.43
N TRP A 33 -15.35 1.76 -14.05
CA TRP A 33 -14.47 0.77 -13.42
C TRP A 33 -13.88 1.28 -12.11
N ASN A 34 -13.38 2.52 -12.06
CA ASN A 34 -12.83 3.11 -10.84
C ASN A 34 -13.85 3.13 -9.71
N ALA A 35 -15.10 3.48 -10.00
CA ALA A 35 -16.18 3.47 -9.02
C ALA A 35 -16.50 2.05 -8.52
N ALA A 36 -16.60 1.07 -9.43
CA ALA A 36 -16.85 -0.33 -9.09
C ALA A 36 -15.72 -0.93 -8.23
N ALA A 37 -14.47 -0.74 -8.66
CA ALA A 37 -13.29 -1.21 -7.93
C ALA A 37 -13.18 -0.52 -6.55
N SER A 38 -13.42 0.79 -6.48
CA SER A 38 -13.45 1.54 -5.20
C SER A 38 -14.53 1.01 -4.26
N ALA A 39 -15.74 0.74 -4.76
CA ALA A 39 -16.84 0.21 -3.95
C ALA A 39 -16.50 -1.18 -3.38
N SER A 40 -15.89 -2.05 -4.18
CA SER A 40 -15.47 -3.38 -3.73
C SER A 40 -14.43 -3.32 -2.59
N LEU A 41 -13.43 -2.43 -2.69
CA LEU A 41 -12.46 -2.25 -1.61
C LEU A 41 -13.09 -1.60 -0.37
N PHE A 42 -14.06 -0.70 -0.56
CA PHE A 42 -14.75 -0.04 0.55
C PHE A 42 -15.59 -1.01 1.39
N GLU A 43 -16.16 -2.06 0.78
CA GLU A 43 -16.79 -3.18 1.49
C GLU A 43 -15.79 -3.87 2.43
N LEU A 44 -14.58 -4.17 1.94
CA LEU A 44 -13.52 -4.77 2.74
C LEU A 44 -13.04 -3.85 3.88
N ILE A 45 -12.87 -2.56 3.59
CA ILE A 45 -12.51 -1.52 4.58
C ILE A 45 -13.58 -1.43 5.67
N HIS A 46 -14.86 -1.47 5.32
CA HIS A 46 -15.96 -1.41 6.28
C HIS A 46 -15.83 -2.50 7.36
N HIS A 47 -15.64 -3.75 6.96
CA HIS A 47 -15.48 -4.86 7.90
C HIS A 47 -14.19 -4.74 8.72
N PHE A 48 -13.10 -4.30 8.09
CA PHE A 48 -11.84 -4.06 8.78
C PHE A 48 -11.95 -2.98 9.86
N GLU A 49 -12.58 -1.84 9.55
CA GLU A 49 -12.75 -0.73 10.51
C GLU A 49 -13.54 -1.21 11.75
N VAL A 50 -14.61 -1.96 11.55
CA VAL A 50 -15.42 -2.50 12.66
C VAL A 50 -14.60 -3.48 13.51
N LEU A 51 -13.87 -4.40 12.89
CA LEU A 51 -13.02 -5.36 13.58
C LEU A 51 -11.92 -4.67 14.39
N LEU A 52 -11.20 -3.73 13.78
CA LEU A 52 -10.12 -2.98 14.42
C LEU A 52 -10.63 -2.25 15.67
N ARG A 53 -11.75 -1.53 15.56
CA ARG A 53 -12.38 -0.82 16.69
C ARG A 53 -12.71 -1.77 17.83
N ASN A 54 -13.38 -2.87 17.52
CA ASN A 54 -13.80 -3.85 18.53
C ASN A 54 -12.59 -4.49 19.23
N LYS A 55 -11.53 -4.83 18.49
CA LYS A 55 -10.31 -5.39 19.07
C LYS A 55 -9.57 -4.39 19.95
N ILE A 56 -9.47 -3.12 19.52
CA ILE A 56 -8.89 -2.05 20.35
C ILE A 56 -9.69 -1.87 21.64
N ILE A 57 -11.01 -1.72 21.56
CA ILE A 57 -11.88 -1.52 22.73
C ILE A 57 -11.78 -2.71 23.70
N SER A 58 -11.78 -3.94 23.18
CA SER A 58 -11.62 -5.14 24.00
C SER A 58 -10.30 -5.10 24.78
N GLN A 59 -9.18 -4.80 24.12
CA GLN A 59 -7.88 -4.72 24.77
C GLN A 59 -7.80 -3.59 25.80
N LEU A 60 -8.37 -2.42 25.50
CA LEU A 60 -8.41 -1.30 26.44
C LEU A 60 -9.26 -1.63 27.68
N ASN A 61 -10.36 -2.37 27.53
CA ASN A 61 -11.18 -2.78 28.68
C ASN A 61 -10.49 -3.86 29.53
N HIS A 62 -9.75 -4.79 28.90
CA HIS A 62 -9.03 -5.85 29.61
C HIS A 62 -7.80 -5.35 30.36
N SER A 63 -7.13 -4.31 29.85
CA SER A 63 -5.88 -3.80 30.40
C SER A 63 -6.05 -2.91 31.64
N THR A 64 -7.27 -2.69 32.13
CA THR A 64 -7.56 -1.77 33.24
C THR A 64 -8.33 -2.40 34.40
N PRO A 65 -7.68 -2.61 35.56
CA PRO A 65 -8.36 -2.70 36.86
C PRO A 65 -8.64 -1.34 37.50
N SER A 66 -7.95 -0.27 37.06
CA SER A 66 -8.05 1.08 37.64
C SER A 66 -8.23 2.12 36.53
N GLN A 67 -9.39 2.75 36.52
CA GLN A 67 -9.90 3.58 35.43
C GLN A 67 -9.30 5.01 35.40
N SER A 68 -8.19 5.30 36.10
CA SER A 68 -7.78 6.70 36.34
C SER A 68 -6.33 7.11 36.13
N LEU A 69 -5.32 6.25 35.97
CA LEU A 69 -3.92 6.73 36.12
C LEU A 69 -2.86 6.06 35.23
N LEU A 70 -3.05 6.07 33.92
CA LEU A 70 -1.89 6.04 33.01
C LEU A 70 -1.75 7.41 32.33
N PRO A 71 -0.63 8.12 32.50
CA PRO A 71 -0.28 9.25 31.64
C PRO A 71 -0.23 8.76 30.18
N GLY A 72 -1.01 9.37 29.27
CA GLY A 72 -1.03 8.98 27.86
C GLY A 72 -2.10 7.94 27.47
N THR A 73 -3.12 7.70 28.29
CA THR A 73 -4.33 7.04 27.78
C THR A 73 -5.00 7.93 26.73
N PRO A 74 -5.65 7.35 25.69
CA PRO A 74 -6.32 8.11 24.62
C PRO A 74 -7.31 9.14 25.17
N TRP A 75 -7.93 8.81 26.31
CA TRP A 75 -8.92 9.61 27.03
C TRP A 75 -8.41 10.97 27.51
N THR A 76 -7.09 11.13 27.68
CA THR A 76 -6.49 12.40 28.13
C THR A 76 -6.00 13.28 26.98
N GLN A 77 -5.69 12.71 25.80
CA GLN A 77 -5.10 13.45 24.67
C GLN A 77 -6.04 13.63 23.47
N GLU A 78 -7.09 12.81 23.32
CA GLU A 78 -8.09 12.93 22.24
C GLU A 78 -9.50 13.21 22.80
N ALA A 79 -9.56 13.81 23.99
CA ALA A 79 -10.79 14.17 24.68
C ALA A 79 -11.72 15.01 23.78
N ASP A 80 -11.17 15.89 22.94
CA ASP A 80 -11.94 16.78 22.07
C ASP A 80 -12.78 15.99 21.05
N SER A 81 -12.20 14.99 20.37
CA SER A 81 -12.94 14.16 19.40
C SER A 81 -14.09 13.40 20.05
N ILE A 82 -13.87 12.90 21.28
CA ILE A 82 -14.89 12.20 22.07
C ILE A 82 -15.99 13.18 22.50
N GLN A 83 -15.61 14.36 22.99
CA GLN A 83 -16.54 15.40 23.41
C GLN A 83 -17.39 15.90 22.24
N GLU A 84 -16.79 16.09 21.06
CA GLU A 84 -17.51 16.47 19.84
C GLU A 84 -18.53 15.40 19.43
N VAL A 85 -18.16 14.12 19.46
CA VAL A 85 -19.11 13.03 19.14
C VAL A 85 -20.21 12.97 20.18
N ALA A 86 -19.88 13.09 21.48
CA ALA A 86 -20.87 13.12 22.56
C ALA A 86 -21.83 14.31 22.41
N ALA A 87 -21.32 15.50 22.07
CA ALA A 87 -22.13 16.70 21.81
C ALA A 87 -23.06 16.50 20.60
N ARG A 88 -22.56 15.92 19.50
CA ARG A 88 -23.36 15.58 18.32
C ARG A 88 -24.47 14.58 18.65
N ILE A 89 -24.21 13.58 19.49
CA ILE A 89 -25.20 12.60 19.93
C ILE A 89 -26.28 13.27 20.81
N LYS A 90 -25.87 14.11 21.77
CA LYS A 90 -26.79 14.89 22.62
C LYS A 90 -27.68 15.83 21.78
N LYS A 91 -27.12 16.53 20.78
CA LYS A 91 -27.87 17.40 19.87
C LYS A 91 -28.96 16.65 19.08
N ARG A 92 -28.80 15.33 18.88
CA ARG A 92 -29.79 14.45 18.25
C ARG A 92 -30.78 13.84 19.25
N GLY A 93 -30.81 14.30 20.50
CA GLY A 93 -31.70 13.79 21.55
C GLY A 93 -31.37 12.38 22.05
N LYS A 94 -30.15 11.90 21.82
CA LYS A 94 -29.72 10.55 22.20
C LYS A 94 -28.75 10.61 23.39
N VAL A 95 -28.80 9.59 24.24
CA VAL A 95 -27.81 9.39 25.32
C VAL A 95 -26.45 8.98 24.72
N PRO A 96 -25.33 9.64 25.08
CA PRO A 96 -23.99 9.32 24.58
C PRO A 96 -23.39 8.11 25.31
N THR A 97 -23.88 6.91 24.98
CA THR A 97 -23.31 5.66 25.50
C THR A 97 -21.93 5.37 24.89
N PRO A 98 -21.05 4.60 25.56
CA PRO A 98 -19.73 4.24 25.00
C PRO A 98 -19.80 3.67 23.58
N GLY A 99 -20.72 2.73 23.31
CA GLY A 99 -20.89 2.17 21.97
C GLY A 99 -21.32 3.20 20.91
N ARG A 100 -22.15 4.19 21.28
CA ARG A 100 -22.54 5.30 20.38
C ARG A 100 -21.38 6.26 20.13
N ILE A 101 -20.54 6.49 21.14
CA ILE A 101 -19.33 7.29 20.98
C ILE A 101 -18.36 6.57 20.05
N TYR A 102 -18.05 5.30 20.33
CA TYR A 102 -17.09 4.51 19.56
C TYR A 102 -17.47 4.37 18.08
N SER A 103 -18.75 4.13 17.80
CA SER A 103 -19.26 4.08 16.42
C SER A 103 -19.27 5.44 15.72
N GLY A 104 -19.26 6.54 16.47
CA GLY A 104 -19.21 7.91 15.93
C GLY A 104 -17.79 8.43 15.66
N LEU A 105 -16.75 7.75 16.14
CA LEU A 105 -15.35 8.12 15.92
C LEU A 105 -14.88 7.71 14.52
N THR A 106 -14.07 8.56 13.90
CA THR A 106 -13.55 8.34 12.54
C THR A 106 -12.45 7.28 12.52
N PHE A 107 -12.14 6.72 11.35
CA PHE A 107 -10.96 5.85 11.21
C PHE A 107 -9.68 6.53 11.68
N GLY A 108 -9.51 7.83 11.39
CA GLY A 108 -8.33 8.61 11.79
C GLY A 108 -8.08 8.61 13.30
N PHE A 109 -9.12 8.66 14.11
CA PHE A 109 -9.01 8.52 15.57
C PHE A 109 -8.44 7.15 15.98
N TRP A 110 -8.91 6.06 15.38
CA TRP A 110 -8.41 4.72 15.73
C TRP A 110 -6.99 4.47 15.21
N GLN A 111 -6.65 5.07 14.07
CA GLN A 111 -5.31 5.06 13.51
C GLN A 111 -4.32 5.84 14.38
N SER A 112 -4.70 7.01 14.89
CA SER A 112 -3.78 7.89 15.65
C SER A 112 -3.26 7.23 16.92
N LEU A 113 -4.00 6.29 17.51
CA LEU A 113 -3.58 5.49 18.67
C LEU A 113 -2.27 4.72 18.48
N PHE A 114 -1.82 4.54 17.23
CA PHE A 114 -0.57 3.84 16.89
C PHE A 114 0.59 4.79 16.59
N GLU A 115 0.40 6.11 16.71
CA GLU A 115 1.44 7.12 16.55
C GLU A 115 2.50 7.05 17.67
N ASN A 116 3.68 7.62 17.41
CA ASN A 116 4.81 7.59 18.35
C ASN A 116 4.49 8.15 19.74
N LYS A 117 3.58 9.12 19.83
CA LYS A 117 3.16 9.73 21.10
C LYS A 117 2.42 8.76 22.04
N TYR A 118 1.92 7.63 21.51
CA TYR A 118 1.22 6.57 22.27
C TYR A 118 2.07 5.30 22.43
N GLU A 119 3.40 5.42 22.41
CA GLU A 119 4.32 4.28 22.60
C GLU A 119 4.03 3.49 23.89
N GLU A 120 3.73 4.18 25.00
CA GLU A 120 3.40 3.52 26.27
C GLU A 120 2.08 2.75 26.22
N LEU A 121 1.07 3.30 25.52
CA LEU A 121 -0.20 2.61 25.29
C LEU A 121 -0.02 1.36 24.40
N TRP A 122 0.88 1.43 23.42
CA TRP A 122 1.26 0.29 22.62
C TRP A 122 1.91 -0.81 23.45
N ARG A 123 2.94 -0.46 24.24
CA ARG A 123 3.69 -1.40 25.09
C ARG A 123 2.80 -2.12 26.11
N HIS A 124 1.79 -1.45 26.65
CA HIS A 124 0.98 -2.04 27.72
C HIS A 124 -0.35 -2.63 27.24
N SER A 125 -0.86 -2.24 26.06
CA SER A 125 -2.20 -2.63 25.62
C SER A 125 -2.32 -2.90 24.12
N LEU A 126 -1.97 -1.95 23.25
CA LEU A 126 -2.33 -2.07 21.83
C LEU A 126 -1.55 -3.13 21.07
N GLN A 127 -0.36 -3.53 21.53
CA GLN A 127 0.35 -4.66 20.91
C GLN A 127 -0.48 -5.96 20.94
N TYR A 128 -1.33 -6.13 21.97
CA TYR A 128 -2.21 -7.30 22.13
C TYR A 128 -3.44 -7.27 21.23
N VAL A 129 -3.68 -6.18 20.48
CA VAL A 129 -4.66 -6.15 19.38
C VAL A 129 -4.22 -7.09 18.25
N PHE A 130 -2.90 -7.32 18.11
CA PHE A 130 -2.29 -8.10 17.03
C PHE A 130 -1.55 -9.34 17.55
N PRO A 131 -2.23 -10.28 18.25
CA PRO A 131 -1.58 -11.41 18.92
C PRO A 131 -0.85 -12.36 17.96
N ASN A 132 -1.22 -12.35 16.68
CA ASN A 132 -0.63 -13.20 15.64
C ASN A 132 0.47 -12.48 14.84
N SER A 133 0.95 -11.32 15.30
CA SER A 133 1.98 -10.52 14.64
C SER A 133 3.33 -10.57 15.35
N LYS A 134 4.39 -10.37 14.59
CA LYS A 134 5.72 -10.00 15.08
C LYS A 134 6.15 -8.61 14.62
N ALA A 135 5.25 -7.88 13.96
CA ALA A 135 5.49 -6.52 13.50
C ALA A 135 5.56 -5.56 14.71
N ASP A 136 6.39 -4.53 14.58
CA ASP A 136 6.46 -3.46 15.56
C ASP A 136 5.37 -2.41 15.34
N ARG A 137 5.25 -1.45 16.27
CA ARG A 137 4.27 -0.37 16.18
C ARG A 137 4.43 0.43 14.89
N SER A 138 5.68 0.72 14.48
CA SER A 138 5.96 1.51 13.28
C SER A 138 5.37 0.85 12.04
N THR A 139 5.57 -0.46 11.89
CA THR A 139 5.01 -1.24 10.79
C THR A 139 3.49 -1.19 10.83
N ILE A 140 2.86 -1.43 11.98
CA ILE A 140 1.39 -1.34 12.11
C ILE A 140 0.87 0.06 11.73
N ALA A 141 1.52 1.11 12.21
CA ALA A 141 1.15 2.48 11.92
C ALA A 141 1.28 2.80 10.42
N GLU A 142 2.32 2.31 9.73
CA GLU A 142 2.48 2.48 8.28
C GLU A 142 1.34 1.80 7.50
N TYR A 143 0.91 0.61 7.90
CA TYR A 143 -0.21 -0.09 7.26
C TYR A 143 -1.53 0.66 7.48
N LEU A 144 -1.80 1.09 8.72
CA LEU A 144 -2.99 1.87 9.04
C LEU A 144 -3.02 3.21 8.29
N ALA A 145 -1.87 3.88 8.16
CA ALA A 145 -1.76 5.11 7.38
C ALA A 145 -2.02 4.89 5.88
N SER A 146 -1.49 3.81 5.30
CA SER A 146 -1.79 3.41 3.91
C SER A 146 -3.28 3.20 3.70
N ILE A 147 -3.92 2.46 4.60
CA ILE A 147 -5.36 2.17 4.55
C ILE A 147 -6.17 3.46 4.73
N GLY A 148 -5.79 4.32 5.68
CA GLY A 148 -6.44 5.61 5.91
C GLY A 148 -6.40 6.52 4.67
N TYR A 149 -5.27 6.56 3.97
CA TYR A 149 -5.12 7.30 2.71
C TYR A 149 -6.10 6.80 1.64
N VAL A 150 -6.10 5.49 1.33
CA VAL A 150 -6.99 4.94 0.28
C VAL A 150 -8.46 5.03 0.69
N ARG A 151 -8.78 4.78 1.96
CA ARG A 151 -10.12 4.91 2.53
C ARG A 151 -10.67 6.32 2.34
N ASN A 152 -9.89 7.34 2.70
CA ASN A 152 -10.33 8.73 2.57
C ASN A 152 -10.49 9.11 1.09
N ARG A 153 -9.56 8.65 0.24
CA ARG A 153 -9.66 8.88 -1.20
C ARG A 153 -10.94 8.29 -1.81
N ILE A 154 -11.29 7.06 -1.45
CA ILE A 154 -12.54 6.41 -1.88
C ILE A 154 -13.77 7.14 -1.31
N ALA A 155 -13.75 7.49 -0.02
CA ALA A 155 -14.87 8.18 0.64
C ALA A 155 -15.16 9.56 0.03
N HIS A 156 -14.15 10.21 -0.57
CA HIS A 156 -14.29 11.46 -1.32
C HIS A 156 -14.53 11.26 -2.83
N HIS A 157 -14.82 10.02 -3.25
CA HIS A 157 -15.02 9.63 -4.65
C HIS A 157 -13.84 10.06 -5.54
N GLY A 158 -12.62 9.97 -5.02
CA GLY A 158 -11.40 10.24 -5.75
C GLY A 158 -10.99 9.07 -6.65
N SER A 159 -10.16 9.34 -7.63
CA SER A 159 -9.58 8.32 -8.51
C SER A 159 -8.58 7.45 -7.78
N THR A 160 -8.65 6.16 -8.01
CA THR A 160 -7.70 5.16 -7.55
C THR A 160 -6.82 4.65 -8.69
N LEU A 161 -6.72 5.38 -9.82
CA LEU A 161 -6.04 4.90 -11.02
C LEU A 161 -4.57 4.53 -10.80
N GLU A 162 -3.88 5.27 -9.92
CA GLU A 162 -2.48 5.04 -9.56
C GLU A 162 -2.30 4.14 -8.34
N ILE A 163 -3.39 3.72 -7.68
CA ILE A 163 -3.36 2.88 -6.48
C ILE A 163 -3.58 1.42 -6.90
N ASP A 164 -2.75 0.54 -6.40
CA ASP A 164 -2.91 -0.89 -6.56
C ASP A 164 -3.88 -1.41 -5.49
N LEU A 165 -5.17 -1.46 -5.84
CA LEU A 165 -6.23 -1.84 -4.91
C LEU A 165 -6.15 -3.30 -4.46
N GLN A 166 -5.54 -4.19 -5.25
CA GLN A 166 -5.32 -5.58 -4.83
C GLN A 166 -4.31 -5.63 -3.69
N VAL A 167 -3.25 -4.83 -3.77
CA VAL A 167 -2.26 -4.72 -2.69
C VAL A 167 -2.81 -4.04 -1.45
N GLU A 168 -3.62 -2.99 -1.61
CA GLU A 168 -4.30 -2.39 -0.45
C GLU A 168 -5.26 -3.40 0.22
N ALA A 169 -5.93 -4.26 -0.56
CA ALA A 169 -6.70 -5.37 0.01
C ALA A 169 -5.82 -6.40 0.72
N GLN A 170 -4.65 -6.77 0.17
CA GLN A 170 -3.69 -7.65 0.84
C GLN A 170 -3.23 -7.08 2.19
N LYS A 171 -2.94 -5.77 2.25
CA LYS A 171 -2.58 -5.06 3.50
C LYS A 171 -3.67 -5.19 4.57
N ILE A 172 -4.92 -4.99 4.17
CA ILE A 172 -6.08 -5.14 5.07
C ILE A 172 -6.15 -6.57 5.59
N ILE A 173 -6.13 -7.57 4.70
CA ILE A 173 -6.18 -8.99 5.08
C ILE A 173 -5.00 -9.35 6.00
N ARG A 174 -3.83 -8.76 5.80
CA ARG A 174 -2.71 -8.96 6.72
C ARG A 174 -3.00 -8.46 8.12
N LEU A 175 -3.43 -7.20 8.26
CA LEU A 175 -3.78 -6.64 9.57
C LEU A 175 -4.87 -7.47 10.24
N VAL A 176 -5.88 -7.89 9.48
CA VAL A 176 -6.95 -8.79 9.95
C VAL A 176 -6.35 -10.09 10.47
N GLY A 177 -5.48 -10.75 9.71
CA GLY A 177 -4.80 -11.98 10.12
C GLY A 177 -3.84 -11.83 11.30
N TRP A 178 -3.37 -10.62 11.57
CA TRP A 178 -2.65 -10.31 12.80
C TRP A 178 -3.58 -10.20 14.00
N MET A 179 -4.80 -9.71 13.82
CA MET A 179 -5.82 -9.59 14.87
C MET A 179 -6.56 -10.89 15.15
N ASP A 180 -6.92 -11.65 14.11
CA ASP A 180 -7.85 -12.77 14.17
C ASP A 180 -7.79 -13.65 12.90
N LYS A 181 -7.57 -14.97 13.09
CA LYS A 181 -7.39 -15.92 11.97
C LYS A 181 -8.70 -16.31 11.29
N ASP A 182 -9.80 -16.32 12.03
CA ASP A 182 -11.10 -16.66 11.47
C ASP A 182 -11.66 -15.48 10.67
N ALA A 183 -11.49 -14.26 11.18
CA ALA A 183 -11.79 -13.05 10.42
C ALA A 183 -10.94 -12.94 9.14
N GLU A 184 -9.67 -13.34 9.17
CA GLU A 184 -8.80 -13.38 7.99
C GLU A 184 -9.39 -14.29 6.90
N THR A 185 -9.79 -15.50 7.31
CA THR A 185 -10.39 -16.50 6.41
C THR A 185 -11.69 -15.98 5.80
N TRP A 186 -12.57 -15.40 6.62
CA TRP A 186 -13.81 -14.82 6.14
C TRP A 186 -13.57 -13.63 5.18
N MET A 187 -12.72 -12.67 5.55
CA MET A 187 -12.49 -11.46 4.75
C MET A 187 -11.72 -11.73 3.46
N LYS A 188 -10.96 -12.83 3.35
CA LYS A 188 -10.38 -13.29 2.07
C LYS A 188 -11.45 -13.57 1.01
N SER A 189 -12.63 -14.04 1.40
CA SER A 189 -13.75 -14.20 0.45
C SER A 189 -14.22 -12.86 -0.13
N ILE A 190 -14.15 -11.79 0.65
CA ILE A 190 -14.50 -10.42 0.24
C ILE A 190 -13.37 -9.83 -0.62
N GLN A 191 -12.12 -10.07 -0.25
CA GLN A 191 -10.95 -9.71 -1.05
C GLN A 191 -11.06 -10.23 -2.49
N GLN A 192 -11.64 -11.42 -2.70
CA GLN A 192 -11.83 -11.97 -4.05
C GLN A 192 -12.70 -11.06 -4.94
N LYS A 193 -13.70 -10.37 -4.39
CA LYS A 193 -14.49 -9.38 -5.12
C LYS A 193 -13.65 -8.20 -5.57
N VAL A 194 -12.72 -7.74 -4.73
CA VAL A 194 -11.77 -6.68 -5.07
C VAL A 194 -10.86 -7.11 -6.21
N ILE A 195 -10.34 -8.34 -6.14
CA ILE A 195 -9.50 -8.91 -7.21
C ILE A 195 -10.28 -8.98 -8.52
N SER A 196 -11.50 -9.51 -8.51
CA SER A 196 -12.35 -9.58 -9.70
C SER A 196 -12.62 -8.20 -10.30
N ALA A 197 -13.10 -7.24 -9.50
CA ALA A 197 -13.40 -5.90 -9.98
C ALA A 197 -12.16 -5.17 -10.53
N THR A 198 -11.00 -5.36 -9.90
CA THR A 198 -9.76 -4.70 -10.34
C THR A 198 -9.17 -5.32 -11.60
N ASN A 199 -9.38 -6.63 -11.84
CA ASN A 199 -8.97 -7.30 -13.08
C ASN A 199 -9.78 -6.87 -14.31
N GLU A 200 -10.98 -6.30 -14.12
CA GLU A 200 -11.83 -5.75 -15.19
C GLU A 200 -11.36 -4.37 -15.69
N ARG A 201 -10.15 -3.93 -15.30
CA ARG A 201 -9.63 -2.62 -15.68
C ARG A 201 -9.52 -2.50 -17.20
N PRO A 202 -10.14 -1.47 -17.83
CA PRO A 202 -10.24 -1.42 -19.28
C PRO A 202 -8.97 -0.95 -20.00
N VAL A 203 -8.02 -0.33 -19.29
CA VAL A 203 -6.74 0.14 -19.86
C VAL A 203 -5.58 -0.11 -18.89
N THR A 204 -4.39 -0.30 -19.44
CA THR A 204 -3.16 -0.39 -18.66
C THR A 204 -2.87 0.93 -17.92
N PRO A 205 -2.14 0.89 -16.80
CA PRO A 205 -1.69 2.10 -16.12
C PRO A 205 -0.83 2.96 -17.06
N LEU A 206 -1.08 4.28 -17.12
CA LEU A 206 -0.32 5.18 -17.99
C LEU A 206 1.19 5.18 -17.65
N ARG A 207 1.51 5.33 -16.36
CA ARG A 207 2.89 5.25 -15.84
C ARG A 207 3.16 3.84 -15.36
N ASN A 208 3.36 2.92 -16.29
CA ASN A 208 3.45 1.49 -16.03
C ASN A 208 4.83 0.99 -15.57
N VAL A 209 5.83 1.87 -15.40
CA VAL A 209 7.16 1.48 -14.89
C VAL A 209 7.49 2.22 -13.60
N ALA A 210 7.83 1.48 -12.54
CA ALA A 210 8.44 2.05 -11.34
C ALA A 210 9.96 1.85 -11.34
N ILE A 211 10.70 2.94 -11.22
CA ILE A 211 12.16 2.94 -11.07
C ILE A 211 12.47 2.87 -9.58
N ILE A 212 13.08 1.78 -9.13
CA ILE A 212 13.45 1.53 -7.75
C ILE A 212 14.92 1.93 -7.53
N PRO A 213 15.21 2.99 -6.74
CA PRO A 213 16.57 3.42 -6.44
C PRO A 213 17.18 2.61 -5.31
N ASP A 214 17.37 1.31 -5.54
CA ASP A 214 17.95 0.39 -4.57
C ASP A 214 19.03 -0.49 -5.22
N PRO A 215 20.32 -0.13 -5.06
CA PRO A 215 21.44 -0.93 -5.57
C PRO A 215 21.49 -2.34 -4.98
N LYS A 216 20.98 -2.57 -3.76
CA LYS A 216 20.93 -3.92 -3.18
C LYS A 216 19.86 -4.76 -3.85
N ALA A 217 18.70 -4.16 -4.17
CA ALA A 217 17.67 -4.84 -4.93
C ALA A 217 18.15 -5.18 -6.36
N TRP A 218 18.94 -4.30 -6.98
CA TRP A 218 19.60 -4.60 -8.26
C TRP A 218 20.58 -5.78 -8.15
N ASP A 219 21.47 -5.78 -7.16
CA ASP A 219 22.41 -6.88 -6.91
C ASP A 219 21.69 -8.23 -6.69
N LEU A 220 20.60 -8.21 -5.94
CA LEU A 220 19.75 -9.37 -5.71
C LEU A 220 19.18 -9.94 -7.01
N TYR A 221 18.70 -9.05 -7.88
CA TYR A 221 18.13 -9.44 -9.15
C TYR A 221 19.20 -10.00 -10.11
N ILE A 222 20.28 -9.25 -10.34
CA ILE A 222 21.24 -9.56 -11.40
C ILE A 222 22.33 -10.55 -10.98
N ASN A 223 23.01 -10.30 -9.86
CA ASN A 223 24.20 -11.06 -9.45
C ASN A 223 23.81 -12.32 -8.68
N ARG A 224 22.77 -12.23 -7.84
CA ARG A 224 22.27 -13.36 -7.04
C ARG A 224 21.23 -14.19 -7.77
N LYS A 225 20.82 -13.77 -8.97
CA LYS A 225 19.86 -14.45 -9.84
C LYS A 225 18.56 -14.79 -9.12
N GLN A 226 18.12 -13.90 -8.22
CA GLN A 226 16.82 -14.00 -7.57
C GLN A 226 15.89 -13.10 -8.35
N ASN A 227 14.90 -13.64 -9.06
CA ASN A 227 13.99 -12.83 -9.87
C ASN A 227 12.98 -12.09 -8.98
N ALA A 228 13.47 -11.17 -8.14
CA ALA A 228 12.67 -10.47 -7.16
C ALA A 228 13.25 -9.10 -6.79
N CYS A 229 12.36 -8.21 -6.37
CA CYS A 229 12.71 -6.95 -5.70
C CYS A 229 12.10 -6.97 -4.28
N ILE A 230 12.94 -6.71 -3.28
CA ILE A 230 12.51 -6.61 -1.87
C ILE A 230 12.53 -5.13 -1.48
N VAL A 231 11.41 -4.62 -1.00
CA VAL A 231 11.29 -3.26 -0.46
C VAL A 231 10.67 -3.28 0.92
N LYS A 232 10.86 -2.20 1.69
CA LYS A 232 10.25 -2.07 3.01
C LYS A 232 8.72 -2.27 2.93
N ALA A 233 8.19 -3.04 3.88
CA ALA A 233 6.76 -3.26 4.04
C ALA A 233 6.01 -1.92 4.25
N GLY A 234 4.70 -1.89 3.99
CA GLY A 234 3.87 -0.71 4.23
C GLY A 234 4.04 0.44 3.22
N ARG A 235 5.18 0.52 2.51
CA ARG A 235 5.37 1.52 1.44
C ARG A 235 4.49 1.23 0.23
N SER A 236 3.69 2.23 -0.15
CA SER A 236 2.85 2.15 -1.35
C SER A 236 3.67 2.44 -2.60
N ILE A 237 3.88 1.39 -3.40
CA ILE A 237 4.24 1.50 -4.82
C ILE A 237 2.96 1.61 -5.64
N ARG A 238 2.94 2.54 -6.61
CA ARG A 238 1.81 2.75 -7.53
C ARG A 238 1.50 1.49 -8.32
N ASN A 239 0.29 1.42 -8.87
CA ASN A 239 -0.09 0.36 -9.81
C ASN A 239 0.76 0.45 -11.09
N VAL A 240 1.71 -0.46 -11.24
CA VAL A 240 2.67 -0.52 -12.35
C VAL A 240 2.80 -1.95 -12.84
N ASP A 241 3.14 -2.11 -14.12
CA ASP A 241 3.37 -3.40 -14.74
C ASP A 241 4.83 -3.86 -14.63
N TYR A 242 5.75 -2.91 -14.58
CA TYR A 242 7.18 -3.17 -14.67
C TYR A 242 7.96 -2.48 -13.56
N LEU A 243 9.09 -3.09 -13.18
CA LEU A 243 10.14 -2.45 -12.40
C LEU A 243 11.37 -2.21 -13.25
N ALA A 244 12.01 -1.06 -13.02
CA ALA A 244 13.36 -0.76 -13.45
C ALA A 244 14.21 -0.45 -12.22
N PHE A 245 15.52 -0.67 -12.30
CA PHE A 245 16.43 -0.41 -11.19
C PHE A 245 17.29 0.82 -11.46
N TYR A 246 17.43 1.70 -10.47
CA TYR A 246 18.42 2.78 -10.51
C TYR A 246 19.58 2.43 -9.58
N ALA A 247 20.73 2.14 -10.17
CA ALA A 247 21.96 1.73 -9.49
C ALA A 247 23.16 2.29 -10.26
N ASN A 248 24.30 2.48 -9.60
CA ASN A 248 25.55 2.90 -10.27
C ASN A 248 25.41 4.15 -11.14
N HIS A 249 24.62 5.14 -10.69
CA HIS A 249 24.33 6.38 -11.41
C HIS A 249 23.63 6.19 -12.78
N SER A 250 22.91 5.10 -12.99
CA SER A 250 22.10 4.88 -14.18
C SER A 250 20.82 4.10 -13.86
N ILE A 251 19.79 4.31 -14.70
CA ILE A 251 18.69 3.35 -14.79
C ILE A 251 19.22 2.17 -15.61
N GLN A 252 19.16 0.98 -15.04
CA GLN A 252 19.70 -0.23 -15.66
C GLN A 252 18.89 -0.60 -16.90
N ALA A 253 19.55 -1.28 -17.85
CA ALA A 253 18.97 -1.61 -19.14
C ALA A 253 17.81 -2.63 -19.06
N ILE A 254 17.65 -3.32 -17.93
CA ILE A 254 16.65 -4.37 -17.76
C ILE A 254 15.42 -3.78 -17.06
N ILE A 255 14.28 -3.87 -17.74
CA ILE A 255 12.95 -3.50 -17.25
C ILE A 255 12.14 -4.79 -17.13
N THR A 256 11.84 -5.19 -15.90
CA THR A 256 11.31 -6.51 -15.56
C THR A 256 9.80 -6.44 -15.37
N LYS A 257 9.04 -7.40 -15.93
CA LYS A 257 7.60 -7.52 -15.67
C LYS A 257 7.40 -7.95 -14.21
N ILE A 258 6.43 -7.33 -13.54
CA ILE A 258 5.96 -7.79 -12.23
C ILE A 258 4.99 -8.94 -12.49
N GLU A 259 5.33 -10.12 -12.01
CA GLU A 259 4.49 -11.31 -12.10
C GLU A 259 3.55 -11.38 -10.91
N HIS A 260 4.10 -11.13 -9.71
CA HIS A 260 3.35 -11.11 -8.48
C HIS A 260 3.88 -10.05 -7.52
N ARG A 261 2.97 -9.52 -6.71
CA ARG A 261 3.28 -8.57 -5.65
C ARG A 261 2.65 -9.05 -4.36
N PHE A 262 3.48 -9.17 -3.33
CA PHE A 262 3.08 -9.56 -1.99
C PHE A 262 3.51 -8.48 -1.02
N ASP A 263 2.58 -8.02 -0.22
CA ASP A 263 2.88 -7.14 0.90
C ASP A 263 2.86 -7.90 2.22
N ALA A 264 3.71 -7.48 3.15
CA ALA A 264 3.74 -7.98 4.52
C ALA A 264 4.24 -9.42 4.76
N ILE A 265 5.22 -9.89 4.00
CA ILE A 265 5.81 -11.22 4.18
C ILE A 265 6.70 -11.25 5.43
N ASP A 266 6.42 -12.20 6.34
CA ASP A 266 7.24 -12.43 7.54
C ASP A 266 8.66 -12.90 7.16
N TRP A 267 9.67 -12.11 7.49
CA TRP A 267 11.05 -12.32 7.06
C TRP A 267 11.88 -13.17 8.03
N ASN A 268 11.45 -14.41 8.25
CA ASN A 268 12.12 -15.32 9.18
C ASN A 268 12.26 -16.75 8.66
N GLY A 269 13.21 -17.48 9.25
CA GLY A 269 13.53 -18.85 8.83
C GLY A 269 12.39 -19.84 9.08
N ALA A 270 11.53 -19.60 10.07
CA ALA A 270 10.35 -20.43 10.30
C ALA A 270 9.32 -20.27 9.17
N ASN A 271 9.06 -19.03 8.74
CA ASN A 271 8.20 -18.75 7.59
C ASN A 271 8.78 -19.32 6.30
N ALA A 272 10.08 -19.12 6.04
CA ALA A 272 10.74 -19.71 4.87
C ALA A 272 10.61 -21.24 4.83
N LYS A 273 10.78 -21.93 5.98
CA LYS A 273 10.57 -23.38 6.08
C LYS A 273 9.12 -23.78 5.81
N LYS A 274 8.15 -23.00 6.31
CA LYS A 274 6.73 -23.23 6.07
C LYS A 274 6.39 -23.09 4.58
N LEU A 275 6.80 -21.99 3.96
CA LEU A 275 6.58 -21.70 2.54
C LEU A 275 7.22 -22.75 1.63
N ASN A 276 8.43 -23.21 1.96
CA ASN A 276 9.10 -24.26 1.18
C ASN A 276 8.37 -25.62 1.18
N LYS A 277 7.53 -25.88 2.19
CA LYS A 277 6.70 -27.08 2.29
C LYS A 277 5.35 -26.94 1.58
N SER A 278 5.01 -25.75 1.10
CA SER A 278 3.78 -25.50 0.36
C SER A 278 3.78 -26.26 -0.98
N SER A 279 2.60 -26.53 -1.53
CA SER A 279 2.45 -27.02 -2.90
C SER A 279 2.66 -25.91 -3.95
N SER A 280 2.48 -24.65 -3.56
CA SER A 280 2.63 -23.47 -4.42
C SER A 280 4.08 -23.24 -4.84
N SER A 281 4.34 -23.09 -6.14
CA SER A 281 5.65 -22.71 -6.68
C SER A 281 6.06 -21.31 -6.20
N ILE A 282 5.12 -20.38 -6.21
CA ILE A 282 5.28 -19.00 -5.73
C ILE A 282 5.78 -18.99 -4.28
N ASP A 283 5.18 -19.79 -3.40
CA ASP A 283 5.59 -19.87 -1.99
C ASP A 283 7.03 -20.38 -1.87
N LYS A 284 7.40 -21.40 -2.67
CA LYS A 284 8.77 -21.93 -2.70
C LYS A 284 9.76 -20.89 -3.20
N ASP A 285 9.38 -20.05 -4.15
CA ASP A 285 10.25 -18.98 -4.64
C ASP A 285 10.44 -17.88 -3.59
N ILE A 286 9.36 -17.47 -2.89
CA ILE A 286 9.47 -16.57 -1.73
C ILE A 286 10.37 -17.18 -0.66
N ALA A 287 10.26 -18.48 -0.37
CA ALA A 287 11.11 -19.16 0.60
C ALA A 287 12.60 -19.07 0.23
N LYS A 288 12.96 -19.29 -1.03
CA LYS A 288 14.33 -19.15 -1.54
C LYS A 288 14.82 -17.70 -1.40
N ILE A 289 13.98 -16.72 -1.75
CA ILE A 289 14.32 -15.29 -1.65
C ILE A 289 14.58 -14.89 -0.19
N ILE A 290 13.77 -15.35 0.77
CA ILE A 290 14.01 -15.12 2.20
C ILE A 290 15.38 -15.68 2.59
N GLN A 291 15.70 -16.92 2.22
CA GLN A 291 16.98 -17.54 2.55
C GLN A 291 18.18 -16.80 1.92
N ALA A 292 18.08 -16.43 0.65
CA ALA A 292 19.14 -15.75 -0.09
C ALA A 292 19.38 -14.31 0.39
N SER A 293 18.34 -13.60 0.81
CA SER A 293 18.43 -12.19 1.22
C SER A 293 18.82 -11.98 2.68
N LYS A 294 18.43 -12.85 3.63
CA LYS A 294 18.75 -12.63 5.06
C LYS A 294 20.24 -12.52 5.33
N ALA A 295 21.07 -13.30 4.63
CA ALA A 295 22.53 -13.22 4.75
C ALA A 295 23.12 -11.89 4.22
N ASN A 296 22.30 -10.99 3.67
CA ASN A 296 22.73 -9.85 2.86
C ASN A 296 22.07 -8.52 3.26
N GLY A 297 21.62 -8.46 4.51
CA GLY A 297 21.20 -7.21 5.16
C GLY A 297 19.71 -6.90 5.05
N TRP A 298 18.87 -7.84 4.62
CA TRP A 298 17.42 -7.77 4.77
C TRP A 298 17.00 -8.44 6.10
N ASN A 299 16.98 -7.63 7.17
CA ASN A 299 16.81 -8.08 8.55
C ASN A 299 15.54 -7.55 9.24
N ASP A 300 14.76 -6.70 8.57
CA ASP A 300 13.48 -6.20 9.09
C ASP A 300 12.51 -7.39 9.27
N PRO A 301 11.56 -7.32 10.22
CA PRO A 301 10.67 -8.43 10.51
C PRO A 301 9.73 -8.77 9.35
N VAL A 302 9.45 -7.78 8.48
CA VAL A 302 8.45 -7.87 7.43
C VAL A 302 8.91 -7.09 6.19
N TYR A 303 8.68 -7.63 4.99
CA TYR A 303 8.98 -6.96 3.72
C TYR A 303 7.83 -7.06 2.71
N GLN A 304 7.84 -6.13 1.75
CA GLN A 304 7.10 -6.24 0.49
C GLN A 304 8.02 -6.90 -0.56
N VAL A 305 7.47 -7.84 -1.31
CA VAL A 305 8.20 -8.62 -2.32
C VAL A 305 7.49 -8.52 -3.65
N PHE A 306 8.26 -8.18 -4.69
CA PHE A 306 7.86 -8.30 -6.07
C PHE A 306 8.56 -9.52 -6.65
N LEU A 307 7.80 -10.47 -7.19
CA LEU A 307 8.34 -11.51 -8.06
C LEU A 307 8.36 -10.96 -9.49
N LEU A 308 9.49 -11.14 -10.16
CA LEU A 308 9.80 -10.50 -11.43
C LEU A 308 10.08 -11.55 -12.48
N SER A 309 9.82 -11.20 -13.74
CA SER A 309 10.28 -12.00 -14.87
C SER A 309 11.82 -12.08 -14.88
N SER A 310 12.38 -13.19 -15.38
CA SER A 310 13.83 -13.37 -15.44
C SER A 310 14.49 -12.45 -16.49
N PRO A 311 15.81 -12.19 -16.42
CA PRO A 311 16.49 -11.33 -17.41
C PRO A 311 16.36 -11.79 -18.87
N LYS A 312 16.06 -13.07 -19.10
CA LYS A 312 15.93 -13.68 -20.44
C LYS A 312 14.47 -13.99 -20.81
N ASP A 313 13.53 -13.63 -19.95
CA ASP A 313 12.11 -13.83 -20.20
C ASP A 313 11.62 -12.94 -21.35
N GLU A 314 10.66 -13.41 -22.14
CA GLU A 314 10.08 -12.65 -23.24
C GLU A 314 9.35 -11.38 -22.78
N ASN A 315 8.85 -11.37 -21.54
CA ASN A 315 8.16 -10.23 -20.94
C ASN A 315 9.15 -9.22 -20.30
N THR A 316 10.44 -9.57 -20.24
CA THR A 316 11.49 -8.65 -19.79
C THR A 316 11.98 -7.80 -20.96
N ILE A 317 11.93 -6.48 -20.77
CA ILE A 317 12.33 -5.53 -21.78
C ILE A 317 13.78 -5.14 -21.54
N THR A 318 14.61 -5.31 -22.55
CA THR A 318 16.03 -4.93 -22.51
C THR A 318 16.26 -3.70 -23.39
N LEU A 319 16.67 -2.60 -22.78
CA LEU A 319 17.12 -1.40 -23.46
C LEU A 319 18.49 -1.62 -24.13
N PRO A 320 18.83 -0.88 -25.20
CA PRO A 320 20.14 -1.02 -25.86
C PRO A 320 21.33 -0.72 -24.94
N ALA A 321 21.15 0.18 -23.97
CA ALA A 321 22.14 0.53 -22.96
C ALA A 321 21.45 1.04 -21.68
N PRO A 322 22.13 1.02 -20.52
CA PRO A 322 21.65 1.73 -19.32
C PRO A 322 21.49 3.22 -19.59
N ILE A 323 20.48 3.87 -18.99
CA ILE A 323 20.21 5.30 -19.12
C ILE A 323 21.04 6.05 -18.04
N PRO A 324 22.12 6.76 -18.40
CA PRO A 324 22.99 7.43 -17.43
C PRO A 324 22.32 8.64 -16.76
N HIS A 325 22.75 8.96 -15.54
CA HIS A 325 22.46 10.23 -14.89
C HIS A 325 23.66 11.18 -15.03
N PRO A 326 23.55 12.28 -15.80
CA PRO A 326 24.70 13.12 -16.13
C PRO A 326 25.13 14.05 -14.99
N LYS A 327 24.23 14.41 -14.06
CA LYS A 327 24.54 15.35 -12.97
C LYS A 327 25.40 14.66 -11.90
N ARG A 328 26.48 15.32 -11.48
CA ARG A 328 27.40 14.87 -10.42
C ARG A 328 27.37 15.82 -9.22
N GLY A 329 27.76 15.33 -8.05
CA GLY A 329 27.87 16.10 -6.82
C GLY A 329 26.90 15.68 -5.71
N ARG A 330 27.04 16.29 -4.53
CA ARG A 330 26.19 15.95 -3.37
C ARG A 330 24.74 16.33 -3.68
N GLY A 331 23.84 15.35 -3.60
CA GLY A 331 22.41 15.55 -3.87
C GLY A 331 22.01 15.40 -5.34
N SER A 332 22.95 15.11 -6.25
CA SER A 332 22.67 14.88 -7.67
C SER A 332 22.17 13.47 -7.98
N ALA A 333 21.54 12.77 -7.04
CA ALA A 333 20.98 11.45 -7.35
C ALA A 333 19.66 11.65 -8.11
N PHE A 334 19.49 10.98 -9.25
CA PHE A 334 18.24 11.02 -9.99
C PHE A 334 17.04 10.66 -9.10
N ALA A 335 17.13 9.55 -8.36
CA ALA A 335 16.05 9.06 -7.52
C ALA A 335 16.55 8.70 -6.12
N LYS A 336 15.86 9.19 -5.09
CA LYS A 336 15.97 8.75 -3.69
C LYS A 336 14.72 8.00 -3.21
N GLN A 337 13.66 8.08 -4.00
CA GLN A 337 12.38 7.40 -3.82
C GLN A 337 11.95 6.85 -5.19
N PRO A 338 11.05 5.87 -5.24
CA PRO A 338 10.53 5.35 -6.48
C PRO A 338 10.03 6.46 -7.41
N ARG A 339 10.44 6.42 -8.69
CA ARG A 339 9.95 7.30 -9.75
C ARG A 339 9.09 6.52 -10.73
N TYR A 340 8.11 7.17 -11.35
CA TYR A 340 7.11 6.50 -12.18
C TYR A 340 7.09 7.10 -13.58
N HIS A 341 7.29 6.26 -14.59
CA HIS A 341 7.42 6.66 -15.98
C HIS A 341 6.62 5.73 -16.88
N THR A 342 6.42 6.17 -18.13
CA THR A 342 5.89 5.30 -19.18
C THR A 342 7.03 4.44 -19.70
N LEU A 343 6.74 3.22 -20.13
CA LEU A 343 7.73 2.37 -20.79
C LEU A 343 8.34 3.06 -22.02
N ALA A 344 7.50 3.69 -22.85
CA ALA A 344 7.93 4.42 -24.05
C ALA A 344 8.95 5.53 -23.73
N SER A 345 8.74 6.27 -22.64
CA SER A 345 9.70 7.32 -22.22
C SER A 345 11.06 6.76 -21.82
N LEU A 346 11.12 5.55 -21.25
CA LEU A 346 12.39 4.90 -20.94
C LEU A 346 13.08 4.37 -22.19
N GLN A 347 12.32 3.86 -23.16
CA GLN A 347 12.87 3.36 -24.42
C GLN A 347 13.46 4.46 -25.30
N SER A 348 12.95 5.69 -25.20
CA SER A 348 13.44 6.83 -25.98
C SER A 348 14.46 7.72 -25.27
N ALA A 349 14.62 7.58 -23.95
CA ALA A 349 15.53 8.43 -23.17
C ALA A 349 17.00 8.09 -23.43
N ARG A 350 17.80 9.13 -23.69
CA ARG A 350 19.26 9.00 -23.83
C ARG A 350 19.95 9.09 -22.48
N ASP A 351 19.44 9.95 -21.63
CA ASP A 351 19.85 10.10 -20.24
C ASP A 351 18.65 10.52 -19.38
N THR A 352 18.82 10.54 -18.07
CA THR A 352 17.71 10.84 -17.14
C THR A 352 17.14 12.26 -17.24
N THR A 353 17.79 13.21 -17.92
CA THR A 353 17.26 14.57 -18.11
C THR A 353 16.08 14.57 -19.09
N ASP A 354 16.07 13.65 -20.06
CA ASP A 354 14.92 13.41 -20.96
C ASP A 354 13.68 12.89 -20.17
N LEU A 355 13.89 12.39 -18.94
CA LEU A 355 12.85 11.87 -18.05
C LEU A 355 12.40 12.87 -16.98
N GLU A 356 13.10 14.01 -16.81
CA GLU A 356 12.67 15.05 -15.89
C GLU A 356 11.43 15.73 -16.50
N SER A 357 10.24 15.50 -15.92
CA SER A 357 9.02 16.19 -16.36
C SER A 357 9.22 17.71 -16.28
N PRO A 358 8.71 18.51 -17.23
CA PRO A 358 8.70 19.96 -17.09
C PRO A 358 7.99 20.36 -15.78
N PRO A 359 8.36 21.49 -15.16
CA PRO A 359 7.85 21.89 -13.85
C PRO A 359 6.35 22.20 -13.92
N HIS A 360 5.51 21.19 -13.72
CA HIS A 360 4.08 21.34 -13.49
C HIS A 360 3.71 20.82 -12.11
N ASN A 361 3.27 21.77 -11.28
CA ASN A 361 2.64 21.66 -9.96
C ASN A 361 3.22 20.63 -8.97
N ARG A 362 4.25 21.08 -8.25
CA ARG A 362 4.67 20.55 -6.93
C ARG A 362 3.61 20.72 -5.82
N ARG A 363 2.33 20.89 -6.14
CA ARG A 363 1.24 21.07 -5.17
C ARG A 363 0.03 20.24 -5.58
N ALA A 364 0.09 18.96 -5.23
CA ALA A 364 -1.10 18.13 -5.05
C ALA A 364 -0.75 16.94 -4.14
N THR A 365 -0.35 17.26 -2.92
CA THR A 365 -0.53 16.41 -1.74
C THR A 365 -1.32 17.24 -0.74
N PRO A 366 -2.53 16.82 -0.37
CA PRO A 366 -2.87 16.67 1.03
C PRO A 366 -2.15 15.44 1.58
#